data_AF-A0A6I9Q766-F1
#
_entry.id   AF-A0A6I9Q766-F1
#
_cell.length_a   1.000
_cell.length_b   1.000
_cell.length_c   1.000
_cell.angle_alpha   90.00
_cell.angle_beta   90.00
_cell.angle_gamma   90.00
#
_symmetry.space_group_name_H-M   'P 1'
#
loop_
_entity.id
_entity.type
_entity.pdbx_description
1 polymer ?
#
loop_
_entity_poly.entity_id
_entity_poly.type
_entity_poly.pdbx_seq_one_letter_code
_entity_poly.pdbx_strand_id
1 'polypeptide(L)'
;MICGNSQLGATIVDALDSLYIMGLHDEFKDGQEWIEQNLDFGVNAEVSVFEVNIRFIGGLLAAYYLSGQEMFKLKAVQLAEKLLPAFNTPTGIPWAMVNLKSGVGRNWGWASAGSSILAEFGTLHMEFVHLTYLTGNPAYYQKCVFEAASSADPALIDRRSVHDPDPLVG
;
A
#
# COMPACT_ATOMS: atom_id res chain seq x y z
N MET A 1 16.81 -2.22 -11.30
CA MET A 1 15.38 -1.89 -11.52
C MET A 1 14.78 -1.58 -10.14
N ILE A 2 14.14 -0.42 -9.98
CA ILE A 2 13.84 0.19 -8.67
C ILE A 2 12.81 -0.61 -7.85
N CYS A 3 11.92 -1.38 -8.49
CA CYS A 3 10.93 -2.25 -7.84
C CYS A 3 11.37 -3.73 -7.67
N GLY A 4 12.67 -4.03 -7.78
CA GLY A 4 13.17 -5.42 -7.83
C GLY A 4 13.33 -5.94 -9.26
N ASN A 5 13.86 -7.16 -9.41
CA ASN A 5 14.15 -7.79 -10.71
C ASN A 5 12.90 -8.30 -11.45
N SER A 6 11.68 -8.12 -10.91
CA SER A 6 10.44 -8.55 -11.54
C SER A 6 9.81 -7.44 -12.37
N GLN A 7 9.55 -7.71 -13.65
CA GLN A 7 8.77 -6.86 -14.54
C GLN A 7 7.28 -6.96 -14.20
N LEU A 8 6.85 -6.37 -13.08
CA LEU A 8 5.45 -6.33 -12.65
C LEU A 8 4.58 -5.32 -13.46
N GLY A 9 5.10 -4.74 -14.54
CA GLY A 9 4.36 -3.75 -15.33
C GLY A 9 4.13 -2.42 -14.60
N ALA A 10 5.10 -1.97 -13.79
CA ALA A 10 4.97 -0.75 -12.99
C ALA A 10 4.50 0.47 -13.79
N THR A 11 5.04 0.69 -15.00
CA THR A 11 4.66 1.80 -15.87
C THR A 11 3.19 1.76 -16.30
N ILE A 12 2.60 0.57 -16.49
CA ILE A 12 1.20 0.45 -16.88
C ILE A 12 0.32 0.92 -15.73
N VAL A 13 0.58 0.43 -14.52
CA VAL A 13 -0.19 0.80 -13.32
C VAL A 13 -0.05 2.29 -13.00
N ASP A 14 1.16 2.83 -13.08
CA ASP A 14 1.48 4.23 -12.77
C ASP A 14 0.94 5.22 -13.83
N ALA A 15 0.62 4.75 -15.03
CA ALA A 15 0.07 5.58 -16.10
C ALA A 15 -1.47 5.58 -16.16
N LEU A 16 -2.15 4.63 -15.52
CA LEU A 16 -3.61 4.46 -15.67
C LEU A 16 -4.41 5.68 -15.24
N ASP A 17 -4.08 6.27 -14.10
CA ASP A 17 -4.78 7.45 -13.59
C ASP A 17 -4.62 8.66 -14.54
N SER A 18 -3.41 8.83 -15.08
CA SER A 18 -3.06 9.86 -16.04
C SER A 18 -3.81 9.69 -17.35
N LEU A 19 -3.86 8.46 -17.89
CA LEU A 19 -4.64 8.13 -19.08
C LEU A 19 -6.12 8.47 -18.87
N TYR A 20 -6.68 8.08 -17.72
CA TYR A 20 -8.07 8.35 -17.40
C TYR A 20 -8.37 9.85 -17.31
N ILE A 21 -7.51 10.62 -16.61
CA ILE A 21 -7.66 12.07 -16.44
C ILE A 21 -7.52 12.81 -17.78
N MET A 22 -6.63 12.34 -18.65
CA MET A 22 -6.43 12.92 -19.99
C MET A 22 -7.54 12.56 -20.99
N GLY A 23 -8.52 11.73 -20.61
CA GLY A 23 -9.61 11.29 -21.49
C GLY A 23 -9.20 10.21 -22.49
N LEU A 24 -8.05 9.56 -22.28
CA LEU A 24 -7.52 8.46 -23.11
C LEU A 24 -8.12 7.13 -22.65
N HIS A 25 -9.44 6.99 -22.86
CA HIS A 25 -10.22 5.86 -22.33
C HIS A 25 -9.96 4.53 -23.03
N ASP A 26 -9.57 4.56 -24.31
CA ASP A 26 -9.25 3.34 -25.06
C ASP A 26 -7.92 2.75 -24.54
N GLU A 27 -6.90 3.58 -24.36
CA GLU A 27 -5.62 3.18 -23.78
C GLU A 27 -5.76 2.76 -22.32
N PHE A 28 -6.62 3.43 -21.56
CA PHE A 28 -6.97 3.01 -20.19
C PHE A 28 -7.54 1.59 -20.18
N LYS A 29 -8.43 1.28 -21.12
CA LYS A 29 -9.05 -0.04 -21.22
C LYS A 29 -8.04 -1.11 -21.60
N ASP A 30 -7.13 -0.83 -22.54
CA ASP A 30 -6.04 -1.75 -22.89
C ASP A 30 -5.15 -2.04 -21.68
N GLY A 31 -4.81 -1.00 -20.90
CA GLY A 31 -4.04 -1.14 -19.66
C GLY A 31 -4.78 -1.96 -18.58
N GLN A 32 -6.09 -1.77 -18.45
CA GLN A 32 -6.93 -2.53 -17.55
C GLN A 32 -6.96 -4.03 -17.93
N GLU A 33 -7.18 -4.35 -19.20
CA GLU A 33 -7.19 -5.73 -19.69
C GLU A 33 -5.83 -6.39 -19.46
N TRP A 34 -4.74 -5.65 -19.66
CA TRP A 34 -3.40 -6.14 -19.35
C TRP A 34 -3.23 -6.46 -17.86
N ILE A 35 -3.69 -5.59 -16.96
CA ILE A 35 -3.61 -5.82 -15.50
C ILE A 35 -4.40 -7.05 -15.08
N GLU A 36 -5.60 -7.22 -15.63
CA GLU A 36 -6.44 -8.37 -15.29
C GLU A 36 -5.75 -9.69 -15.67
N GLN A 37 -5.14 -9.74 -16.85
CA GLN A 37 -4.56 -10.96 -17.42
C GLN A 37 -3.12 -11.24 -16.97
N ASN A 38 -2.31 -10.22 -16.74
CA ASN A 38 -0.86 -10.36 -16.59
C ASN A 38 -0.33 -9.93 -15.21
N LEU A 39 -1.06 -9.12 -14.45
CA LEU A 39 -0.58 -8.67 -13.14
C LEU A 39 -0.78 -9.76 -12.09
N ASP A 40 0.27 -10.55 -11.85
CA ASP A 40 0.32 -11.57 -10.80
C ASP A 40 1.38 -11.23 -9.74
N PHE A 41 0.99 -11.40 -8.48
CA PHE A 41 1.83 -11.15 -7.30
C PHE A 41 2.36 -12.46 -6.67
N GLY A 42 2.07 -13.62 -7.27
CA GLY A 42 2.57 -14.94 -6.83
C GLY A 42 4.04 -15.23 -7.16
N VAL A 43 4.79 -14.23 -7.62
CA VAL A 43 6.17 -14.37 -8.08
C VAL A 43 7.17 -14.47 -6.92
N ASN A 44 8.19 -15.31 -7.08
CA ASN A 44 9.30 -15.39 -6.13
C ASN A 44 10.30 -14.26 -6.39
N ALA A 45 9.86 -13.03 -6.12
CA ALA A 45 10.65 -11.83 -6.31
C ALA A 45 10.70 -11.03 -5.01
N GLU A 46 11.87 -10.44 -4.77
CA GLU A 46 12.06 -9.45 -3.72
C GLU A 46 11.76 -8.07 -4.28
N VAL A 47 10.93 -7.32 -3.56
CA VAL A 47 10.46 -6.00 -3.95
C VAL A 47 10.66 -5.01 -2.81
N SER A 48 10.82 -3.73 -3.16
CA SER A 48 10.80 -2.64 -2.18
C SER A 48 9.37 -2.39 -1.72
N VAL A 49 9.16 -2.41 -0.41
CA VAL A 49 7.83 -2.18 0.19
C VAL A 49 7.34 -0.76 -0.13
N PHE A 50 8.24 0.22 -0.02
CA PHE A 50 7.94 1.62 -0.33
C PHE A 50 7.54 1.83 -1.79
N GLU A 51 8.35 1.35 -2.73
CA GLU A 51 8.10 1.56 -4.16
C GLU A 51 6.83 0.85 -4.63
N VAL A 52 6.58 -0.36 -4.12
CA VAL A 52 5.37 -1.11 -4.44
C VAL A 52 4.14 -0.45 -3.85
N ASN A 53 4.24 0.09 -2.64
CA ASN A 53 3.14 0.81 -2.02
C ASN A 53 2.74 2.06 -2.84
N ILE A 54 3.67 2.98 -3.08
CA ILE A 54 3.32 4.26 -3.71
C ILE A 54 2.91 4.10 -5.18
N ARG A 55 3.53 3.17 -5.93
CA ARG A 55 3.26 3.02 -7.37
C ARG A 55 2.11 2.07 -7.66
N PHE A 56 2.11 0.89 -7.04
CA PHE A 56 1.12 -0.13 -7.35
C PHE A 56 -0.14 0.04 -6.51
N ILE A 57 -0.02 0.08 -5.19
CA ILE A 57 -1.21 0.25 -4.34
C ILE A 57 -1.81 1.64 -4.58
N GLY A 58 -0.99 2.69 -4.58
CA GLY A 58 -1.42 4.05 -4.91
C GLY A 58 -2.10 4.14 -6.28
N GLY A 59 -1.45 3.65 -7.34
CA GLY A 59 -2.00 3.69 -8.71
C GLY A 59 -3.28 2.85 -8.88
N LEU A 60 -3.35 1.65 -8.30
CA LEU A 60 -4.55 0.81 -8.35
C LEU A 60 -5.71 1.45 -7.58
N LEU A 61 -5.45 2.06 -6.42
CA LEU A 61 -6.48 2.79 -5.67
C LEU A 61 -6.97 4.02 -6.44
N ALA A 62 -6.06 4.79 -7.05
CA ALA A 62 -6.42 5.93 -7.89
C ALA A 62 -7.29 5.49 -9.08
N ALA A 63 -6.89 4.44 -9.79
CA ALA A 63 -7.67 3.85 -10.89
C ALA A 63 -9.05 3.36 -10.41
N TYR A 64 -9.16 2.79 -9.21
CA TYR A 64 -10.43 2.41 -8.60
C TYR A 64 -11.34 3.62 -8.36
N TYR A 65 -10.84 4.68 -7.73
CA TYR A 65 -11.64 5.88 -7.44
C TYR A 65 -12.08 6.61 -8.71
N LEU A 66 -11.28 6.60 -9.77
CA LEU A 66 -11.60 7.24 -11.04
C LEU A 66 -12.58 6.42 -11.87
N SER A 67 -12.34 5.11 -12.01
CA SER A 67 -13.12 4.24 -12.92
C SER A 67 -14.29 3.52 -12.25
N GLY A 68 -14.31 3.42 -10.92
CA GLY A 68 -15.29 2.65 -10.15
C GLY A 68 -15.16 1.13 -10.26
N GLN A 69 -14.08 0.61 -10.88
CA GLN A 69 -13.96 -0.81 -11.16
C GLN A 69 -13.35 -1.61 -10.02
N GLU A 70 -14.15 -2.49 -9.42
CA GLU A 70 -13.76 -3.31 -8.25
C GLU A 70 -12.51 -4.18 -8.48
N MET A 71 -12.19 -4.54 -9.74
CA MET A 71 -10.97 -5.30 -10.06
C MET A 71 -9.70 -4.64 -9.51
N PHE A 72 -9.58 -3.31 -9.66
CA PHE A 72 -8.41 -2.57 -9.17
C PHE A 72 -8.29 -2.62 -7.65
N LYS A 73 -9.41 -2.45 -6.95
CA LYS A 73 -9.48 -2.58 -5.49
C LYS A 73 -9.07 -3.99 -5.05
N LEU A 74 -9.57 -5.04 -5.70
CA LEU A 74 -9.21 -6.41 -5.36
C LEU A 74 -7.70 -6.67 -5.53
N LYS A 75 -7.10 -6.19 -6.63
CA LYS A 75 -5.65 -6.29 -6.86
C LYS A 75 -4.85 -5.51 -5.81
N ALA A 76 -5.31 -4.31 -5.43
CA ALA A 76 -4.65 -3.50 -4.41
C ALA A 76 -4.65 -4.21 -3.04
N VAL A 77 -5.78 -4.83 -2.67
CA VAL A 77 -5.90 -5.61 -1.42
C VAL A 77 -4.99 -6.84 -1.45
N GLN A 78 -4.99 -7.61 -2.55
CA GLN A 78 -4.10 -8.76 -2.71
C GLN A 78 -2.64 -8.38 -2.53
N LEU A 79 -2.21 -7.26 -3.13
CA LEU A 79 -0.85 -6.78 -3.00
C LEU A 79 -0.54 -6.33 -1.57
N ALA A 80 -1.45 -5.60 -0.93
CA ALA A 80 -1.28 -5.16 0.45
C ALA A 80 -1.12 -6.34 1.41
N GLU A 81 -1.90 -7.41 1.25
CA GLU A 81 -1.76 -8.65 2.03
C GLU A 81 -0.37 -9.28 1.89
N LYS A 82 0.24 -9.21 0.70
CA LYS A 82 1.62 -9.68 0.47
C LYS A 82 2.67 -8.78 1.11
N LEU A 83 2.36 -7.50 1.37
CA LEU A 83 3.27 -6.57 2.04
C LEU A 83 3.17 -6.63 3.57
N LEU A 84 2.05 -7.10 4.14
CA LEU A 84 1.86 -7.21 5.59
C LEU A 84 3.00 -7.92 6.34
N PRO A 85 3.63 -9.00 5.81
CA PRO A 85 4.77 -9.64 6.45
C PRO A 85 5.98 -8.73 6.66
N ALA A 86 6.12 -7.63 5.90
CA ALA A 86 7.21 -6.67 6.08
C ALA A 86 7.19 -6.01 7.46
N PHE A 87 6.01 -5.85 8.06
CA PHE A 87 5.81 -5.27 9.40
C PHE A 87 6.00 -6.29 10.54
N ASN A 88 6.39 -7.53 10.23
CA ASN A 88 6.69 -8.54 11.25
C ASN A 88 8.12 -8.36 11.77
N THR A 89 8.37 -7.21 12.41
CA THR A 89 9.63 -6.89 13.08
C THR A 89 9.38 -6.67 14.58
N PRO A 90 10.39 -6.84 15.44
CA PRO A 90 10.22 -6.61 16.88
C PRO A 90 9.78 -5.20 17.25
N THR A 91 10.10 -4.21 16.41
CA THR A 91 9.77 -2.79 16.60
C THR A 91 8.50 -2.36 15.90
N GLY A 92 7.90 -3.21 15.06
CA GLY A 92 6.84 -2.85 14.11
C GLY A 92 7.38 -2.28 12.80
N ILE A 93 8.41 -1.41 12.88
CA ILE A 93 9.01 -0.74 11.71
C ILE A 93 9.28 -1.75 10.59
N PRO A 94 8.71 -1.55 9.39
CA PRO A 94 8.78 -2.55 8.35
C PRO A 94 10.20 -2.70 7.78
N TRP A 95 10.45 -3.89 7.26
CA TRP A 95 11.60 -4.14 6.39
C TRP A 95 11.48 -3.33 5.09
N ALA A 96 12.60 -2.81 4.60
CA ALA A 96 12.67 -2.09 3.33
C ALA A 96 12.26 -2.95 2.12
N MET A 97 12.63 -4.23 2.16
CA MET A 97 12.33 -5.21 1.11
C MET A 97 11.58 -6.40 1.68
N VAL A 98 10.70 -6.97 0.86
CA VAL A 98 9.97 -8.21 1.15
C VAL A 98 9.93 -9.11 -0.08
N ASN A 99 10.03 -10.41 0.12
CA ASN A 99 9.76 -11.38 -0.93
C ASN A 99 8.25 -11.67 -1.03
N LEU A 100 7.65 -11.43 -2.20
CA LEU A 100 6.20 -11.57 -2.41
C LEU A 100 5.67 -13.01 -2.23
N LYS A 101 6.53 -14.02 -2.43
CA LYS A 101 6.15 -15.43 -2.28
C LYS A 101 6.39 -15.95 -0.87
N SER A 102 7.57 -15.72 -0.33
CA SER A 102 7.97 -16.27 0.98
C SER A 102 7.60 -15.38 2.17
N GLY A 103 7.32 -14.09 1.95
CA GLY A 103 7.07 -13.10 3.01
C GLY A 103 8.32 -12.75 3.84
N VAL A 104 9.50 -13.25 3.45
CA VAL A 104 10.76 -12.92 4.15
C VAL A 104 11.15 -11.50 3.82
N GLY A 105 11.30 -10.67 4.85
CA GLY A 105 11.74 -9.28 4.73
C GLY A 105 13.19 -9.06 5.15
N ARG A 106 13.82 -8.03 4.60
CA ARG A 106 15.14 -7.55 5.00
C ARG A 106 15.32 -6.07 4.71
N ASN A 107 16.28 -5.44 5.39
CA ASN A 107 16.73 -4.08 5.05
C ASN A 107 17.83 -4.07 3.98
N TRP A 108 18.09 -2.90 3.42
CA TRP A 108 19.18 -2.68 2.49
C TRP A 108 20.53 -2.98 3.14
N GLY A 109 21.38 -3.77 2.48
CA GLY A 109 22.69 -4.15 3.04
C GLY A 109 23.67 -2.99 3.21
N TRP A 110 23.43 -1.88 2.50
CA TRP A 110 24.20 -0.64 2.61
C TRP A 110 23.61 0.35 3.63
N ALA A 111 22.40 0.11 4.14
CA ALA A 111 21.79 1.01 5.12
C ALA A 111 22.57 0.97 6.43
N SER A 112 22.67 2.13 7.09
CA SER A 112 23.39 2.28 8.35
C SER A 112 22.91 1.25 9.38
N ALA A 113 23.79 0.33 9.76
CA ALA A 113 23.51 -0.79 10.67
C ALA A 113 22.29 -1.65 10.28
N GLY A 114 21.94 -1.72 8.99
CA GLY A 114 20.74 -2.43 8.54
C GLY A 114 19.44 -1.80 9.03
N SER A 115 19.43 -0.48 9.27
CA SER A 115 18.23 0.27 9.68
C SER A 115 17.25 0.45 8.52
N SER A 116 15.98 0.64 8.86
CA SER A 116 14.94 1.06 7.89
C SER A 116 15.05 2.56 7.60
N ILE A 117 14.70 2.97 6.38
CA ILE A 117 14.79 4.37 5.95
C ILE A 117 13.48 5.09 6.30
N LEU A 118 13.58 6.24 6.98
CA LEU A 118 12.42 7.01 7.45
C LEU A 118 11.40 7.31 6.34
N ALA A 119 11.87 7.72 5.18
CA ALA A 119 10.99 8.01 4.04
C ALA A 119 10.26 6.76 3.52
N GLU A 120 10.88 5.57 3.62
CA GLU A 120 10.28 4.33 3.11
C GLU A 120 9.10 3.90 3.97
N PHE A 121 9.25 3.87 5.30
CA PHE A 121 8.14 3.47 6.18
C PHE A 121 7.18 4.63 6.51
N GLY A 122 7.65 5.88 6.45
CA GLY A 122 6.82 7.07 6.67
C GLY A 122 5.83 7.35 5.54
N THR A 123 6.08 6.82 4.34
CA THR A 123 5.26 7.04 3.13
C THR A 123 4.43 5.80 2.78
N LEU A 124 3.85 5.16 3.80
CA LEU A 124 2.89 4.05 3.64
C LEU A 124 1.48 4.42 4.12
N HIS A 125 1.37 5.55 4.82
CA HIS A 125 0.22 5.86 5.65
C HIS A 125 -1.06 6.09 4.85
N MET A 126 -0.99 6.85 3.75
CA MET A 126 -2.16 7.21 2.95
C MET A 126 -2.81 5.99 2.31
N GLU A 127 -2.01 5.15 1.65
CA GLU A 127 -2.48 3.96 0.95
C GLU A 127 -3.11 2.96 1.92
N PHE A 128 -2.49 2.73 3.08
CA PHE A 128 -3.00 1.81 4.10
C PHE A 128 -4.26 2.33 4.81
N VAL A 129 -4.38 3.65 5.04
CA VAL A 129 -5.62 4.26 5.53
C VAL A 129 -6.76 4.03 4.53
N HIS A 130 -6.52 4.26 3.24
CA HIS A 130 -7.53 4.02 2.20
C HIS A 130 -7.88 2.53 2.07
N LEU A 131 -6.92 1.62 2.22
CA LEU A 131 -7.21 0.18 2.26
C LEU A 131 -8.11 -0.20 3.44
N THR A 132 -7.85 0.33 4.64
CA THR A 132 -8.76 0.13 5.78
C THR A 132 -10.15 0.68 5.50
N TYR A 133 -10.26 1.87 4.91
CA TYR A 133 -11.56 2.45 4.56
C TYR A 133 -12.33 1.59 3.56
N LEU A 134 -11.66 1.08 2.52
CA LEU A 134 -12.30 0.30 1.45
C LEU A 134 -12.63 -1.15 1.83
N THR A 135 -11.86 -1.75 2.74
CA THR A 135 -12.03 -3.14 3.17
C THR A 135 -12.78 -3.28 4.49
N GLY A 136 -12.86 -2.21 5.29
CA GLY A 136 -13.30 -2.25 6.68
C GLY A 136 -12.32 -2.95 7.62
N ASN A 137 -11.15 -3.37 7.16
CA ASN A 137 -10.16 -4.08 7.97
C ASN A 137 -9.24 -3.08 8.70
N PRO A 138 -9.31 -2.97 10.05
CA PRO A 138 -8.49 -2.02 10.80
C PRO A 138 -7.00 -2.41 10.84
N ALA A 139 -6.63 -3.61 10.41
CA ALA A 139 -5.25 -4.08 10.46
C ALA A 139 -4.29 -3.20 9.65
N TYR A 140 -4.69 -2.71 8.46
CA TYR A 140 -3.83 -1.85 7.63
C TYR A 140 -3.53 -0.53 8.34
N TYR A 141 -4.56 0.14 8.86
CA TYR A 141 -4.41 1.36 9.66
C TYR A 141 -3.53 1.14 10.90
N GLN A 142 -3.80 0.06 11.66
CA GLN A 142 -3.05 -0.22 12.88
C GLN A 142 -1.56 -0.43 12.60
N LYS A 143 -1.19 -1.12 11.52
CA LYS A 143 0.21 -1.30 11.13
C LYS A 143 0.92 0.04 10.85
N CYS A 144 0.24 1.00 10.23
CA CYS A 144 0.83 2.32 9.99
C CYS A 144 0.79 3.27 11.20
N VAL A 145 -0.14 3.06 12.15
CA VAL A 145 -0.44 4.05 13.22
C VAL A 145 0.08 3.63 14.58
N PHE A 146 -0.01 2.36 14.97
CA PHE A 146 0.62 1.90 16.21
C PHE A 146 2.13 2.18 16.21
N GLU A 147 2.72 2.33 15.03
CA GLU A 147 4.12 2.68 14.83
C GLU A 147 4.40 4.19 14.90
N ALA A 148 3.43 5.04 14.53
CA ALA A 148 3.49 6.47 14.84
C ALA A 148 3.29 6.73 16.35
N ALA A 149 2.43 5.95 17.00
CA ALA A 149 2.12 6.03 18.42
C ALA A 149 3.23 5.53 19.38
N SER A 150 4.13 4.65 18.94
CA SER A 150 5.30 4.30 19.77
C SER A 150 6.36 5.42 19.78
N SER A 151 6.28 6.36 18.82
CA SER A 151 7.12 7.57 18.76
C SER A 151 6.38 8.86 19.16
N ALA A 152 5.05 8.84 19.25
CA ALA A 152 4.21 9.96 19.66
C ALA A 152 3.53 9.67 21.01
N ASP A 153 3.70 10.61 21.94
CA ASP A 153 3.16 10.60 23.30
C ASP A 153 1.76 9.94 23.41
N PRO A 154 1.57 8.92 24.27
CA PRO A 154 0.29 8.21 24.44
C PRO A 154 -0.92 9.12 24.76
N ALA A 155 -0.70 10.38 25.16
CA ALA A 155 -1.75 11.38 25.35
C ALA A 155 -2.53 11.80 24.09
N LEU A 156 -2.02 11.52 22.87
CA LEU A 156 -2.65 11.93 21.60
C LEU A 156 -3.66 10.92 21.05
N ILE A 157 -3.60 9.65 21.47
CA ILE A 157 -4.48 8.58 20.98
C ILE A 157 -5.85 8.64 21.65
N ASP A 158 -5.90 9.09 22.89
CA ASP A 158 -7.12 9.13 23.73
C ASP A 158 -8.16 10.17 23.27
N ARG A 159 -7.78 11.17 22.46
CA ARG A 159 -8.68 12.27 22.08
C ARG A 159 -9.62 12.00 20.91
N ARG A 160 -9.55 10.85 20.23
CA ARG A 160 -10.39 10.55 19.06
C ARG A 160 -11.60 9.65 19.35
N SER A 161 -11.79 9.20 20.59
CA SER A 161 -12.95 8.36 20.96
C SER A 161 -14.16 9.15 21.49
N VAL A 162 -14.15 10.49 21.45
CA VAL A 162 -15.23 11.33 22.00
C VAL A 162 -15.79 12.25 20.92
N HIS A 163 -16.45 11.67 19.91
CA HIS A 163 -17.44 12.41 19.13
C HIS A 163 -18.43 11.47 18.45
N ASP A 164 -19.24 10.78 19.26
CA ASP A 164 -20.55 10.34 18.79
C ASP A 164 -21.50 11.56 18.81
N PRO A 165 -22.27 11.83 17.74
CA PRO A 165 -23.28 12.87 17.76
C PRO A 165 -24.48 12.43 18.62
N ASP A 166 -24.87 13.27 19.58
CA ASP A 166 -26.01 13.04 20.47
C ASP A 166 -27.30 12.72 19.69
N PRO A 167 -28.11 11.73 20.15
CA PRO A 167 -29.40 11.46 19.55
C PRO A 167 -30.37 12.61 19.80
N LEU A 168 -30.91 13.18 18.73
CA LEU A 168 -32.00 14.16 18.78
C LEU A 168 -33.22 13.54 19.48
N VAL A 169 -33.52 14.01 20.68
CA VAL A 169 -34.74 13.70 21.42
C VAL A 169 -35.77 14.82 21.21
N GLY A 170 -36.91 14.44 20.63
CA GLY A 170 -38.27 14.79 21.08
C GLY A 170 -38.70 16.25 21.08
#